data_AF-A0A9D7XQM8-F1
#
_entry.id   AF-A0A9D7XQM8-F1
#
_cell.length_a   1.000
_cell.length_b   1.000
_cell.length_c   1.000
_cell.angle_alpha   90.00
_cell.angle_beta   90.00
_cell.angle_gamma   90.00
#
_symmetry.space_group_name_H-M   'P 1'
#
loop_
_entity.id
_entity.type
_entity.pdbx_description
1 polymer ?
#
loop_
_entity_poly.entity_id
_entity_poly.type
_entity_poly.pdbx_seq_one_letter_code
_entity_poly.pdbx_strand_id
1 'polypeptide(L)'
;MSFDRLVSQRIKKNLYQFSATPSQALNIVDCGNFIQKQPDSIIPLLKEINESGAVSLLLGAPLGFMRHQINGMRMASIIRESNLDDDIHLRTDSPGPLFQYIGTQRHLVTESHLRVEGHLRLSDLREDLSLAEPCIRDSGAMIYHCDSLSAAEAGYLTGMSGSGLSVMEACQLFRYAGAAQSLSSVGVYGYNAEADESGLMANALSQMIWYMLEGSTLREDPAKSTLTQYVVQSKDHEHTLLFYKSEMSGRWWVDNKDGVKVPCSYMDYRKSCEEDYSELIIRTVLG
;
A
#
# COMPACT_ATOMS: atom_id res chain seq x y z
N MET A 1 1.23 14.29 -8.25
CA MET A 1 2.44 15.14 -8.44
C MET A 1 3.51 14.30 -9.13
N SER A 2 4.42 14.91 -9.90
CA SER A 2 5.44 14.13 -10.62
C SER A 2 6.84 14.72 -10.52
N PHE A 3 7.83 13.83 -10.39
CA PHE A 3 9.26 14.13 -10.50
C PHE A 3 9.74 14.09 -11.95
N ASP A 4 8.99 13.45 -12.85
CA ASP A 4 9.36 13.31 -14.25
C ASP A 4 8.21 13.69 -15.18
N ARG A 5 8.50 14.58 -16.14
CA ARG A 5 7.50 15.11 -17.06
C ARG A 5 7.00 14.04 -18.01
N LEU A 6 7.89 13.23 -18.59
CA LEU A 6 7.53 12.22 -19.57
C LEU A 6 6.71 11.10 -18.92
N VAL A 7 7.11 10.65 -17.73
CA VAL A 7 6.35 9.70 -16.91
C VAL A 7 4.92 10.20 -16.69
N SER A 8 4.76 11.43 -16.19
CA SER A 8 3.42 11.97 -15.92
C SER A 8 2.58 12.11 -17.19
N GLN A 9 3.19 12.51 -18.31
CA GLN A 9 2.47 12.66 -19.58
C GLN A 9 1.97 11.31 -20.10
N ARG A 10 2.80 10.27 -20.06
CA ARG A 10 2.43 8.91 -20.52
C ARG A 10 1.27 8.33 -19.71
N ILE A 11 1.34 8.47 -18.38
CA ILE A 11 0.29 7.98 -17.48
C ILE A 11 -1.00 8.80 -17.64
N LYS A 12 -0.92 10.13 -17.64
CA LYS A 12 -2.10 10.99 -17.77
C LYS A 12 -2.80 10.83 -19.12
N LYS A 13 -2.03 10.63 -20.20
CA LYS A 13 -2.59 10.39 -21.54
C LYS A 13 -3.55 9.20 -21.56
N ASN A 14 -3.19 8.09 -20.91
CA ASN A 14 -4.07 6.92 -20.80
C ASN A 14 -5.19 7.15 -19.78
N LEU A 15 -4.88 7.71 -18.60
CA LEU A 15 -5.85 7.92 -17.52
C LEU A 15 -7.03 8.79 -17.97
N TYR A 16 -6.77 9.85 -18.75
CA TYR A 16 -7.83 10.75 -19.27
C TYR A 16 -8.66 10.15 -20.41
N GLN A 17 -8.30 8.97 -20.93
CA GLN A 17 -9.12 8.24 -21.90
C GLN A 17 -10.11 7.29 -21.23
N PHE A 18 -9.93 6.98 -19.95
CA PHE A 18 -10.86 6.15 -19.20
C PHE A 18 -12.16 6.89 -18.91
N SER A 19 -13.16 6.17 -18.41
CA SER A 19 -14.42 6.78 -17.98
C SER A 19 -14.14 7.92 -17.00
N ALA A 20 -14.99 8.95 -17.06
CA ALA A 20 -14.95 10.08 -16.13
C ALA A 20 -14.88 9.58 -14.68
N THR A 21 -14.31 10.40 -13.79
CA THR A 21 -13.97 10.05 -12.40
C THR A 21 -14.99 9.11 -11.76
N PRO A 22 -14.56 8.04 -11.06
CA PRO A 22 -15.45 7.00 -10.52
C PRO A 22 -16.62 7.53 -9.69
N SER A 23 -16.47 8.74 -9.13
CA SER A 23 -17.55 9.52 -8.54
C SER A 23 -17.36 11.00 -8.82
N GLN A 24 -18.47 11.74 -8.96
CA GLN A 24 -18.47 13.21 -9.05
C GLN A 24 -18.07 13.88 -7.73
N ALA A 25 -18.09 13.15 -6.62
CA ALA A 25 -17.69 13.66 -5.30
C ALA A 25 -16.17 13.72 -5.11
N LEU A 26 -15.38 13.15 -6.03
CA LEU A 26 -13.92 13.16 -5.93
C LEU A 26 -13.35 14.48 -6.42
N ASN A 27 -12.64 15.19 -5.54
CA ASN A 27 -11.84 16.35 -5.91
C ASN A 27 -10.42 15.90 -6.25
N ILE A 28 -10.09 15.87 -7.55
CA ILE A 28 -8.76 15.49 -8.03
C ILE A 28 -7.99 16.74 -8.41
N VAL A 29 -6.84 16.95 -7.77
CA VAL A 29 -5.95 18.07 -8.04
C VAL A 29 -4.67 17.57 -8.68
N ASP A 30 -4.38 18.03 -9.89
CA ASP A 30 -3.10 17.80 -10.55
C ASP A 30 -2.12 18.94 -10.22
N CYS A 31 -1.25 18.73 -9.24
CA CYS A 31 -0.22 19.72 -8.87
C CYS A 31 0.94 19.83 -9.88
N GLY A 32 0.89 19.11 -11.00
CA GLY A 32 1.92 19.18 -12.03
C GLY A 32 3.24 18.50 -11.66
N ASN A 33 4.34 19.06 -12.18
CA ASN A 33 5.70 18.53 -12.01
C ASN A 33 6.50 19.38 -11.02
N PHE A 34 7.33 18.73 -10.21
CA PHE A 34 8.26 19.43 -9.32
C PHE A 34 9.31 20.22 -10.12
N ILE A 35 9.41 21.52 -9.85
CA ILE A 35 10.46 22.38 -10.42
C ILE A 35 11.80 22.08 -9.72
N GLN A 36 11.77 22.01 -8.38
CA GLN A 36 12.91 21.61 -7.55
C GLN A 36 12.69 20.18 -7.07
N LYS A 37 13.59 19.28 -7.44
CA LYS A 37 13.47 17.83 -7.14
C LYS A 37 14.21 17.40 -5.87
N GLN A 38 14.74 18.35 -5.10
CA GLN A 38 15.49 18.06 -3.88
C GLN A 38 14.52 17.71 -2.74
N PRO A 39 14.86 16.73 -1.88
CA PRO A 39 14.00 16.35 -0.76
C PRO A 39 13.60 17.51 0.15
N ASP A 40 14.52 18.41 0.46
CA ASP A 40 14.29 19.55 1.37
C ASP A 40 13.18 20.50 0.86
N SER A 41 12.98 20.60 -0.45
CA SER A 41 11.90 21.40 -1.04
C SER A 41 10.58 20.64 -1.10
N ILE A 42 10.61 19.32 -1.24
CA ILE A 42 9.43 18.49 -1.49
C ILE A 42 8.78 18.01 -0.19
N ILE A 43 9.57 17.59 0.80
CA ILE A 43 9.05 17.05 2.05
C ILE A 43 8.10 18.02 2.77
N PRO A 44 8.41 19.33 2.92
CA PRO A 44 7.50 20.27 3.54
C PRO A 44 6.16 20.38 2.80
N LEU A 45 6.20 20.37 1.46
CA LEU A 45 4.99 20.42 0.62
C LEU A 45 4.14 19.16 0.77
N LEU A 46 4.75 17.97 0.82
CA LEU A 46 4.01 16.73 1.07
C LEU A 46 3.37 16.73 2.45
N LYS A 47 4.04 17.28 3.45
CA LYS A 47 3.49 17.43 4.80
C LYS A 47 2.26 18.34 4.82
N GLU A 48 2.32 19.50 4.15
CA GLU A 48 1.18 20.42 4.03
C GLU A 48 -0.01 19.77 3.32
N ILE A 49 0.24 19.02 2.23
CA ILE A 49 -0.81 18.27 1.53
C ILE A 49 -1.44 17.22 2.45
N ASN A 50 -0.64 16.47 3.19
CA ASN A 50 -1.13 15.45 4.11
C ASN A 50 -1.94 16.08 5.26
N GLU A 51 -1.53 17.24 5.77
CA GLU A 51 -2.26 17.99 6.81
C GLU A 51 -3.63 18.48 6.34
N SER A 52 -3.82 18.68 5.02
CA SER A 52 -5.15 18.97 4.44
C SER A 52 -6.09 17.76 4.38
N GLY A 53 -5.60 16.56 4.69
CA GLY A 53 -6.33 15.29 4.56
C GLY A 53 -6.33 14.71 3.14
N ALA A 54 -5.62 15.33 2.20
CA ALA A 54 -5.45 14.83 0.84
C ALA A 54 -4.41 13.70 0.80
N VAL A 55 -4.60 12.75 -0.13
CA VAL A 55 -3.59 11.72 -0.42
C VAL A 55 -2.69 12.17 -1.55
N SER A 56 -1.39 12.16 -1.30
CA SER A 56 -0.37 12.47 -2.30
C SER A 56 -0.04 11.25 -3.16
N LEU A 57 -0.21 11.36 -4.48
CA LEU A 57 0.30 10.38 -5.45
C LEU A 57 1.57 10.92 -6.11
N LEU A 58 2.70 10.24 -5.90
CA LEU A 58 4.01 10.59 -6.45
C LEU A 58 4.33 9.70 -7.66
N LEU A 59 4.66 10.33 -8.78
CA LEU A 59 5.02 9.65 -10.02
C LEU A 59 6.47 9.95 -10.42
N GLY A 60 7.21 8.94 -10.85
CA GLY A 60 8.56 9.08 -11.42
C GLY A 60 9.62 9.54 -10.42
N ALA A 61 9.37 9.36 -9.13
CA ALA A 61 10.34 9.68 -8.09
C ALA A 61 11.56 8.75 -8.20
N PRO A 62 12.79 9.25 -7.95
CA PRO A 62 13.97 8.38 -7.92
C PRO A 62 13.90 7.43 -6.72
N LEU A 63 14.49 6.23 -6.82
CA LEU A 63 14.45 5.21 -5.75
C LEU A 63 14.94 5.73 -4.40
N GLY A 64 15.95 6.59 -4.38
CA GLY A 64 16.45 7.21 -3.15
C GLY A 64 15.43 8.13 -2.43
N PHE A 65 14.32 8.48 -3.08
CA PHE A 65 13.25 9.25 -2.47
C PHE A 65 12.30 8.39 -1.61
N MET A 66 12.30 7.05 -1.78
CA MET A 66 11.41 6.15 -1.04
C MET A 66 11.50 6.37 0.47
N ARG A 67 12.71 6.41 1.04
CA ARG A 67 12.94 6.72 2.47
C ARG A 67 12.35 8.04 2.93
N HIS A 68 12.37 9.06 2.08
CA HIS A 68 11.87 10.38 2.41
C HIS A 68 10.34 10.41 2.41
N GLN A 69 9.71 9.64 1.52
CA GLN A 69 8.26 9.50 1.45
C GLN A 69 7.67 8.79 2.68
N ILE A 70 8.35 7.76 3.19
CA ILE A 70 7.89 6.96 4.34
C ILE A 70 8.32 7.56 5.69
N ASN A 71 9.16 8.59 5.70
CA ASN A 71 9.70 9.16 6.93
C ASN A 71 8.57 9.74 7.80
N GLY A 72 8.59 9.42 9.10
CA GLY A 72 7.56 9.84 10.06
C GLY A 72 6.26 9.03 9.99
N MET A 73 6.15 8.03 9.10
CA MET A 73 5.04 7.08 9.11
C MET A 73 5.29 6.00 10.16
N ARG A 74 4.21 5.46 10.76
CA ARG A 74 4.31 4.28 11.63
C ARG A 74 4.55 2.99 10.84
N MET A 75 3.87 2.87 9.70
CA MET A 75 3.80 1.67 8.88
C MET A 75 3.82 2.06 7.40
N ALA A 76 4.55 1.31 6.58
CA ALA A 76 4.54 1.45 5.14
C ALA A 76 4.43 0.10 4.44
N SER A 77 3.53 0.01 3.45
CA SER A 77 3.44 -1.14 2.55
C SER A 77 4.40 -0.97 1.38
N ILE A 78 5.24 -1.97 1.14
CA ILE A 78 6.19 -2.00 0.03
C ILE A 78 5.78 -3.12 -0.93
N ILE A 79 5.24 -2.76 -2.08
CA ILE A 79 4.83 -3.68 -3.13
C ILE A 79 5.96 -3.79 -4.16
N ARG A 80 6.66 -4.93 -4.15
CA ARG A 80 7.88 -5.17 -4.93
C ARG A 80 8.16 -6.66 -5.06
N GLU A 81 8.82 -7.08 -6.14
CA GLU A 81 9.21 -8.51 -6.28
C GLU A 81 10.42 -8.92 -5.43
N SER A 82 11.24 -7.96 -5.02
CA SER A 82 12.54 -8.14 -4.35
C SER A 82 12.70 -7.13 -3.22
N ASN A 83 13.49 -7.49 -2.20
CA ASN A 83 13.95 -6.55 -1.17
C ASN A 83 15.47 -6.57 -0.97
N LEU A 84 16.22 -7.14 -1.92
CA LEU A 84 17.68 -7.27 -1.82
C LEU A 84 18.40 -5.92 -1.64
N ASP A 85 17.86 -4.86 -2.25
CA ASP A 85 18.45 -3.51 -2.21
C ASP A 85 17.73 -2.57 -1.21
N ASP A 86 16.76 -3.07 -0.46
CA ASP A 86 15.94 -2.20 0.39
C ASP A 86 16.72 -1.71 1.62
N ASP A 87 17.69 -2.48 2.11
CA ASP A 87 18.69 -2.01 3.08
C ASP A 87 19.53 -0.84 2.56
N ILE A 88 19.56 -0.58 1.25
CA ILE A 88 20.21 0.59 0.66
C ILE A 88 19.22 1.74 0.56
N HIS A 89 17.99 1.46 0.12
CA HIS A 89 17.00 2.49 -0.21
C HIS A 89 16.14 2.95 0.96
N LEU A 90 15.91 2.10 1.95
CA LEU A 90 15.01 2.31 3.09
C LEU A 90 15.74 2.37 4.44
N ARG A 91 17.07 2.17 4.46
CA ARG A 91 17.87 2.28 5.68
C ARG A 91 17.73 3.67 6.30
N THR A 92 17.48 3.67 7.61
CA THR A 92 17.32 4.85 8.45
C THR A 92 18.34 4.84 9.59
N ASP A 93 18.77 6.02 10.04
CA ASP A 93 19.74 6.17 11.15
C ASP A 93 19.07 6.15 12.55
N SER A 94 17.74 6.08 12.59
CA SER A 94 16.89 6.12 13.80
C SER A 94 15.79 5.05 13.68
N PRO A 95 14.97 4.79 14.72
CA PRO A 95 13.81 3.91 14.57
C PRO A 95 12.95 4.39 13.40
N GLY A 96 12.86 3.57 12.35
CA GLY A 96 12.11 3.85 11.14
C GLY A 96 10.67 3.32 11.21
N PRO A 97 9.86 3.56 10.17
CA PRO A 97 8.58 2.88 10.00
C PRO A 97 8.76 1.35 10.00
N LEU A 98 7.73 0.64 10.44
CA LEU A 98 7.60 -0.79 10.15
C LEU A 98 7.27 -0.99 8.66
N PHE A 99 7.79 -2.06 8.07
CA PHE A 99 7.57 -2.40 6.66
C PHE A 99 6.72 -3.65 6.52
N GLN A 100 5.74 -3.60 5.62
CA GLN A 100 4.97 -4.75 5.18
C GLN A 100 5.27 -5.00 3.71
N TYR A 101 5.95 -6.10 3.42
CA TYR A 101 6.37 -6.45 2.07
C TYR A 101 5.29 -7.25 1.35
N ILE A 102 4.91 -6.86 0.14
CA ILE A 102 3.80 -7.46 -0.59
C ILE A 102 4.25 -7.82 -2.01
N GLY A 103 4.07 -9.08 -2.41
CA GLY A 103 4.34 -9.56 -3.77
C GLY A 103 5.78 -10.04 -4.01
N THR A 104 6.55 -10.25 -2.94
CA THR A 104 7.95 -10.68 -3.06
C THR A 104 8.08 -12.11 -3.58
N GLN A 105 9.21 -12.41 -4.21
CA GLN A 105 9.57 -13.75 -4.65
C GLN A 105 10.67 -14.32 -3.75
N ARG A 106 10.48 -15.53 -3.22
CA ARG A 106 11.36 -16.10 -2.17
C ARG A 106 12.86 -16.07 -2.50
N HIS A 107 13.22 -16.25 -3.78
CA HIS A 107 14.61 -16.27 -4.25
C HIS A 107 15.25 -14.88 -4.38
N LEU A 108 14.45 -13.81 -4.23
CA LEU A 108 14.86 -12.40 -4.24
C LEU A 108 14.69 -11.75 -2.86
N VAL A 109 14.62 -12.57 -1.80
CA VAL A 109 14.43 -12.09 -0.43
C VAL A 109 15.51 -12.62 0.50
N THR A 110 16.16 -11.71 1.22
CA THR A 110 17.14 -12.06 2.26
C THR A 110 16.45 -12.66 3.49
N GLU A 111 17.17 -13.51 4.25
CA GLU A 111 16.58 -14.20 5.40
C GLU A 111 16.09 -13.26 6.51
N SER A 112 16.79 -12.14 6.71
CA SER A 112 16.43 -11.10 7.69
C SER A 112 15.03 -10.52 7.44
N HIS A 113 14.57 -10.51 6.19
CA HIS A 113 13.29 -9.94 5.80
C HIS A 113 12.17 -10.98 5.61
N LEU A 114 12.45 -12.27 5.85
CA LEU A 114 11.42 -13.31 5.71
C LEU A 114 10.38 -13.29 6.83
N ARG A 115 10.78 -12.87 8.02
CA ARG A 115 9.98 -12.94 9.25
C ARG A 115 9.53 -11.55 9.69
N VAL A 116 9.08 -10.75 8.72
CA VAL A 116 8.50 -9.44 8.99
C VAL A 116 6.98 -9.59 8.97
N GLU A 117 6.31 -8.95 9.93
CA GLU A 117 4.85 -8.91 9.97
C GLU A 117 4.29 -8.34 8.66
N GLY A 118 3.22 -8.95 8.14
CA GLY A 118 2.60 -8.51 6.89
C GLY A 118 3.48 -8.75 5.65
N HIS A 119 4.52 -9.59 5.75
CA HIS A 119 5.24 -10.08 4.58
C HIS A 119 4.39 -11.12 3.82
N LEU A 120 3.92 -10.74 2.64
CA LEU A 120 3.13 -11.55 1.72
C LEU A 120 3.92 -11.81 0.45
N ARG A 121 4.16 -13.09 0.15
CA ARG A 121 4.83 -13.51 -1.07
C ARG A 121 3.87 -13.46 -2.25
N LEU A 122 4.40 -13.44 -3.45
CA LEU A 122 3.59 -13.56 -4.66
C LEU A 122 2.70 -14.82 -4.63
N SER A 123 3.19 -15.95 -4.12
CA SER A 123 2.39 -17.18 -3.97
C SER A 123 1.18 -16.97 -3.07
N ASP A 124 1.35 -16.26 -1.96
CA ASP A 124 0.29 -16.04 -0.97
C ASP A 124 -0.81 -15.17 -1.58
N LEU A 125 -0.41 -14.14 -2.36
CA LEU A 125 -1.34 -13.30 -3.10
C LEU A 125 -2.06 -14.02 -4.24
N ARG A 126 -1.43 -15.03 -4.86
CA ARG A 126 -2.06 -15.88 -5.88
C ARG A 126 -3.12 -16.80 -5.29
N GLU A 127 -2.92 -17.25 -4.06
CA GLU A 127 -3.91 -18.04 -3.33
C GLU A 127 -5.06 -17.14 -2.83
N ASP A 128 -4.72 -16.01 -2.20
CA ASP A 128 -5.69 -15.05 -1.69
C ASP A 128 -5.13 -13.61 -1.66
N LEU A 129 -5.53 -12.80 -2.63
CA LEU A 129 -5.14 -11.40 -2.72
C LEU A 129 -5.71 -10.54 -1.58
N SER A 130 -6.79 -10.99 -0.93
CA SER A 130 -7.43 -10.23 0.15
C SER A 130 -6.57 -10.12 1.40
N LEU A 131 -5.54 -10.99 1.53
CA LEU A 131 -4.50 -10.90 2.56
C LEU A 131 -3.78 -9.55 2.58
N ALA A 132 -3.67 -8.88 1.41
CA ALA A 132 -3.03 -7.58 1.31
C ALA A 132 -3.90 -6.41 1.83
N GLU A 133 -5.23 -6.59 1.91
CA GLU A 133 -6.14 -5.50 2.27
C GLU A 133 -5.84 -4.90 3.66
N PRO A 134 -5.70 -5.70 4.73
CA PRO A 134 -5.43 -5.15 6.07
C PRO A 134 -4.04 -4.51 6.15
N CYS A 135 -3.05 -5.05 5.44
CA CYS A 135 -1.69 -4.51 5.39
C CYS A 135 -1.68 -3.10 4.77
N ILE A 136 -2.30 -2.97 3.59
CA ILE A 136 -2.42 -1.69 2.90
C ILE A 136 -3.28 -0.70 3.71
N ARG A 137 -4.35 -1.18 4.36
CA ARG A 137 -5.24 -0.34 5.19
C ARG A 137 -4.59 0.12 6.49
N ASP A 138 -3.60 -0.58 7.02
CA ASP A 138 -2.84 -0.16 8.21
C ASP A 138 -1.70 0.82 7.89
N SER A 139 -1.36 0.96 6.61
CA SER A 139 -0.18 1.71 6.15
C SER A 139 -0.45 3.21 5.98
N GLY A 140 0.48 4.04 6.48
CA GLY A 140 0.46 5.50 6.26
C GLY A 140 0.98 5.89 4.87
N ALA A 141 1.84 5.06 4.28
CA ALA A 141 2.32 5.20 2.92
C ALA A 141 2.37 3.85 2.19
N MET A 142 2.17 3.88 0.87
CA MET A 142 2.33 2.73 -0.02
C MET A 142 3.39 3.04 -1.07
N ILE A 143 4.42 2.21 -1.12
CA ILE A 143 5.47 2.25 -2.14
C ILE A 143 5.18 1.13 -3.12
N TYR A 144 4.92 1.47 -4.36
CA TYR A 144 4.74 0.52 -5.45
C TYR A 144 5.90 0.64 -6.43
N HIS A 145 6.54 -0.48 -6.74
CA HIS A 145 7.61 -0.52 -7.72
C HIS A 145 7.20 -1.36 -8.94
N CYS A 146 7.47 -0.88 -10.15
CA CYS A 146 7.01 -1.51 -11.40
C CYS A 146 7.53 -2.92 -11.65
N ASP A 147 8.62 -3.34 -10.99
CA ASP A 147 9.14 -4.72 -11.03
C ASP A 147 8.17 -5.74 -10.41
N SER A 148 7.16 -5.31 -9.65
CA SER A 148 6.15 -6.22 -9.10
C SER A 148 5.19 -6.76 -10.18
N LEU A 149 5.07 -6.10 -11.33
CA LEU A 149 4.25 -6.60 -12.45
C LEU A 149 5.02 -7.66 -13.25
N SER A 150 4.29 -8.65 -13.74
CA SER A 150 4.84 -9.54 -14.77
C SER A 150 5.11 -8.76 -16.05
N ALA A 151 6.31 -8.95 -16.63
CA ALA A 151 6.65 -8.41 -17.93
C ALA A 151 5.69 -8.90 -19.05
N ALA A 152 5.02 -10.05 -18.87
CA ALA A 152 4.02 -10.55 -19.81
C ALA A 152 2.75 -9.70 -19.84
N GLU A 153 2.47 -8.98 -18.76
CA GLU A 153 1.23 -8.21 -18.57
C GLU A 153 1.41 -6.73 -18.96
N ALA A 154 2.56 -6.15 -18.63
CA ALA A 154 2.81 -4.71 -18.77
C ALA A 154 3.99 -4.37 -19.70
N GLY A 155 4.54 -5.35 -20.41
CA GLY A 155 5.77 -5.20 -21.21
C GLY A 155 7.03 -5.26 -20.35
N TYR A 156 8.16 -5.57 -20.99
CA TYR A 156 9.44 -5.67 -20.30
C TYR A 156 10.10 -4.30 -20.13
N LEU A 157 10.38 -3.94 -18.88
CA LEU A 157 11.37 -2.92 -18.52
C LEU A 157 12.57 -3.60 -17.87
N THR A 158 13.72 -2.92 -17.88
CA THR A 158 14.94 -3.45 -17.26
C THR A 158 14.69 -3.80 -15.80
N GLY A 159 14.99 -5.05 -15.43
CA GLY A 159 14.82 -5.56 -14.07
C GLY A 159 13.46 -6.18 -13.77
N MET A 160 12.54 -6.26 -14.74
CA MET A 160 11.27 -6.98 -14.56
C MET A 160 11.42 -8.48 -14.79
N SER A 161 10.74 -9.29 -13.98
CA SER A 161 10.62 -10.73 -14.20
C SER A 161 9.43 -11.09 -15.11
N GLY A 162 9.50 -12.27 -15.74
CA GLY A 162 8.36 -12.87 -16.41
C GLY A 162 7.25 -13.32 -15.43
N SER A 163 7.60 -13.58 -14.16
CA SER A 163 6.67 -13.81 -13.07
C SER A 163 6.48 -12.55 -12.25
N GLY A 164 5.24 -12.22 -11.92
CA GLY A 164 4.89 -11.04 -11.12
C GLY A 164 3.37 -10.97 -10.97
N LEU A 165 2.84 -9.88 -10.42
CA LEU A 165 1.41 -9.58 -10.39
C LEU A 165 0.86 -9.41 -11.82
N SER A 166 -0.40 -9.77 -12.01
CA SER A 166 -1.19 -9.33 -13.17
C SER A 166 -1.59 -7.86 -12.99
N VAL A 167 -1.96 -7.20 -14.10
CA VAL A 167 -2.51 -5.83 -14.02
C VAL A 167 -3.78 -5.80 -13.16
N MET A 168 -4.62 -6.83 -13.24
CA MET A 168 -5.85 -6.91 -12.45
C MET A 168 -5.57 -6.98 -10.94
N GLU A 169 -4.59 -7.78 -10.51
CA GLU A 169 -4.20 -7.83 -9.09
C GLU A 169 -3.61 -6.51 -8.63
N ALA A 170 -2.73 -5.89 -9.42
CA ALA A 170 -2.16 -4.59 -9.10
C ALA A 170 -3.25 -3.50 -8.99
N CYS A 171 -4.25 -3.51 -9.88
CA CYS A 171 -5.44 -2.65 -9.79
C CYS A 171 -6.22 -2.88 -8.49
N GLN A 172 -6.40 -4.13 -8.07
CA GLN A 172 -7.09 -4.45 -6.83
C GLN A 172 -6.29 -4.00 -5.58
N LEU A 173 -4.97 -4.11 -5.58
CA LEU A 173 -4.11 -3.54 -4.53
C LEU A 173 -4.23 -2.01 -4.46
N PHE A 174 -4.23 -1.34 -5.62
CA PHE A 174 -4.44 0.12 -5.69
C PHE A 174 -5.84 0.53 -5.22
N ARG A 175 -6.86 -0.30 -5.49
CA ARG A 175 -8.21 -0.10 -4.96
C ARG A 175 -8.25 -0.20 -3.43
N TYR A 176 -7.51 -1.14 -2.84
CA TYR A 176 -7.34 -1.20 -1.37
C TYR A 176 -6.64 0.07 -0.85
N ALA A 177 -5.60 0.54 -1.54
CA ALA A 177 -4.89 1.77 -1.19
C ALA A 177 -5.81 2.99 -1.21
N GLY A 178 -6.65 3.12 -2.24
CA GLY A 178 -7.66 4.17 -2.29
C GLY A 178 -8.57 4.16 -1.07
N ALA A 179 -9.04 2.97 -0.69
CA ALA A 179 -10.00 2.78 0.40
C ALA A 179 -9.39 2.81 1.80
N ALA A 180 -8.05 2.85 1.92
CA ALA A 180 -7.35 2.98 3.18
C ALA A 180 -7.53 4.39 3.75
N GLN A 181 -8.01 4.47 5.00
CA GLN A 181 -8.22 5.76 5.69
C GLN A 181 -6.91 6.36 6.23
N SER A 182 -5.99 5.51 6.67
CA SER A 182 -4.68 5.89 7.22
C SER A 182 -3.69 6.34 6.15
N LEU A 183 -3.92 5.95 4.90
CA LEU A 183 -3.00 6.18 3.80
C LEU A 183 -3.02 7.65 3.37
N SER A 184 -1.87 8.29 3.48
CA SER A 184 -1.66 9.71 3.11
C SER A 184 -0.73 9.88 1.91
N SER A 185 0.05 8.85 1.55
CA SER A 185 0.96 8.92 0.41
C SER A 185 1.06 7.60 -0.36
N VAL A 186 1.05 7.68 -1.68
CA VAL A 186 1.31 6.58 -2.61
C VAL A 186 2.41 6.98 -3.58
N GLY A 187 3.42 6.14 -3.76
CA GLY A 187 4.51 6.40 -4.70
C GLY A 187 4.63 5.29 -5.73
N VAL A 188 4.76 5.67 -7.00
CA VAL A 188 5.02 4.75 -8.12
C VAL A 188 6.45 4.94 -8.60
N TYR A 189 7.25 3.88 -8.46
CA TYR A 189 8.69 3.85 -8.70
C TYR A 189 9.06 2.83 -9.79
N GLY A 190 10.25 2.99 -10.38
CA GLY A 190 10.79 2.03 -11.35
C GLY A 190 10.25 2.14 -12.77
N TYR A 191 9.32 3.07 -13.04
CA TYR A 191 8.81 3.27 -14.39
C TYR A 191 9.77 4.10 -15.25
N ASN A 192 10.35 3.49 -16.28
CA ASN A 192 11.14 4.17 -17.30
C ASN A 192 10.29 4.43 -18.56
N ALA A 193 9.80 5.66 -18.69
CA ALA A 193 8.92 6.06 -19.79
C ALA A 193 9.60 6.17 -21.16
N GLU A 194 10.93 6.24 -21.21
CA GLU A 194 11.68 6.23 -22.48
C GLU A 194 11.84 4.79 -23.01
N ALA A 195 11.97 3.82 -22.10
CA ALA A 195 12.09 2.40 -22.44
C ALA A 195 10.75 1.71 -22.70
N ASP A 196 9.62 2.29 -22.27
CA ASP A 196 8.28 1.76 -22.55
C ASP A 196 7.80 2.15 -23.96
N GLU A 197 8.41 1.55 -24.98
CA GLU A 197 8.04 1.76 -26.38
C GLU A 197 6.59 1.33 -26.66
N SER A 198 6.16 0.24 -26.03
CA SER A 198 4.83 -0.36 -26.19
C SER A 198 3.72 0.50 -25.58
N GLY A 199 4.03 1.28 -24.53
CA GLY A 199 3.06 2.01 -23.73
C GLY A 199 2.21 1.13 -22.81
N LEU A 200 2.50 -0.17 -22.71
CA LEU A 200 1.74 -1.13 -21.91
C LEU A 200 1.90 -0.84 -20.41
N MET A 201 3.11 -0.52 -19.95
CA MET A 201 3.36 -0.17 -18.55
C MET A 201 2.66 1.14 -18.20
N ALA A 202 2.75 2.16 -19.08
CA ALA A 202 2.00 3.40 -18.91
C ALA A 202 0.50 3.15 -18.76
N ASN A 203 -0.06 2.26 -19.59
CA ASN A 203 -1.48 1.93 -19.56
C ASN A 203 -1.87 1.18 -18.27
N ALA A 204 -1.07 0.20 -17.85
CA ALA A 204 -1.27 -0.54 -16.61
C ALA A 204 -1.27 0.39 -15.38
N LEU A 205 -0.27 1.27 -15.27
CA LEU A 205 -0.18 2.25 -14.18
C LEU A 205 -1.38 3.19 -14.16
N SER A 206 -1.87 3.61 -15.33
CA SER A 206 -3.10 4.42 -15.41
C SER A 206 -4.32 3.67 -14.89
N GLN A 207 -4.47 2.38 -15.21
CA GLN A 207 -5.60 1.57 -14.72
C GLN A 207 -5.55 1.46 -13.20
N MET A 208 -4.36 1.17 -12.65
CA MET A 208 -4.15 1.10 -11.21
C MET A 208 -4.53 2.41 -10.52
N ILE A 209 -4.08 3.55 -11.06
CA ILE A 209 -4.45 4.87 -10.52
C ILE A 209 -5.96 5.09 -10.59
N TRP A 210 -6.62 4.70 -11.68
CA TRP A 210 -8.07 4.81 -11.79
C TRP A 210 -8.79 4.00 -10.70
N TYR A 211 -8.34 2.76 -10.44
CA TYR A 211 -8.90 1.92 -9.36
C TYR A 211 -8.57 2.45 -7.96
N MET A 212 -7.44 3.13 -7.77
CA MET A 212 -7.17 3.87 -6.53
C MET A 212 -8.18 5.01 -6.32
N LEU A 213 -8.51 5.75 -7.38
CA LEU A 213 -9.54 6.78 -7.30
C LEU A 213 -10.90 6.16 -6.96
N GLU A 214 -11.26 5.03 -7.56
CA GLU A 214 -12.49 4.31 -7.21
C GLU A 214 -12.46 3.89 -5.74
N GLY A 215 -11.36 3.28 -5.30
CA GLY A 215 -11.15 2.87 -3.91
C GLY A 215 -11.35 4.00 -2.90
N SER A 216 -10.97 5.23 -3.25
CA SER A 216 -11.14 6.39 -2.36
C SER A 216 -12.60 6.70 -2.01
N THR A 217 -13.55 6.27 -2.85
CA THR A 217 -15.00 6.37 -2.57
C THR A 217 -15.48 5.33 -1.55
N LEU A 218 -14.65 4.34 -1.23
CA LEU A 218 -14.95 3.19 -0.37
C LEU A 218 -14.26 3.29 1.00
N ARG A 219 -13.73 4.47 1.33
CA ARG A 219 -13.14 4.72 2.64
C ARG A 219 -14.19 4.57 3.72
N GLU A 220 -13.80 3.88 4.78
CA GLU A 220 -14.67 3.60 5.90
C GLU A 220 -13.97 3.98 7.19
N ASP A 221 -14.61 4.85 7.96
CA ASP A 221 -14.15 5.29 9.27
C ASP A 221 -14.82 4.39 10.33
N PRO A 222 -14.09 3.49 11.00
CA PRO A 222 -14.67 2.57 11.97
C PRO A 222 -15.28 3.29 13.18
N ALA A 223 -14.94 4.57 13.42
CA ALA A 223 -15.59 5.37 14.46
C ALA A 223 -17.00 5.87 14.07
N LYS A 224 -17.34 5.84 12.78
CA LYS A 224 -18.62 6.32 12.23
C LYS A 224 -19.48 5.20 11.62
N SER A 225 -18.91 4.02 11.43
CA SER A 225 -19.59 2.86 10.87
C SER A 225 -20.34 2.03 11.91
N THR A 226 -21.38 1.34 11.46
CA THR A 226 -22.03 0.27 12.23
C THR A 226 -21.14 -0.97 12.21
N LEU A 227 -20.67 -1.37 13.39
CA LEU A 227 -19.79 -2.52 13.56
C LEU A 227 -20.43 -3.57 14.46
N THR A 228 -20.37 -4.83 14.06
CA THR A 228 -20.68 -5.96 14.93
C THR A 228 -19.44 -6.30 15.77
N GLN A 229 -19.57 -6.30 17.09
CA GLN A 229 -18.48 -6.65 18.01
C GLN A 229 -18.44 -8.16 18.29
N TYR A 230 -17.23 -8.72 18.29
CA TYR A 230 -16.92 -10.11 18.63
C TYR A 230 -15.88 -10.12 19.75
N VAL A 231 -16.18 -10.84 20.84
CA VAL A 231 -15.30 -10.92 22.01
C VAL A 231 -14.61 -12.28 22.03
N VAL A 232 -13.29 -12.29 22.10
CA VAL A 232 -12.48 -13.50 22.24
C VAL A 232 -11.76 -13.43 23.58
N GLN A 233 -12.13 -14.34 24.49
CA GLN A 233 -11.50 -14.47 25.80
C GLN A 233 -10.40 -15.53 25.73
N SER A 234 -9.19 -15.22 26.21
CA SER A 234 -8.13 -16.23 26.39
C SER A 234 -8.55 -17.28 27.42
N LYS A 235 -8.04 -18.52 27.29
CA LYS A 235 -8.38 -19.63 28.19
C LYS A 235 -7.89 -19.41 29.62
N ASP A 236 -6.79 -18.68 29.79
CA ASP A 236 -6.27 -18.27 31.10
C ASP A 236 -7.00 -17.07 31.71
N HIS A 237 -7.95 -16.47 30.97
CA HIS A 237 -8.69 -15.27 31.33
C HIS A 237 -7.84 -14.01 31.56
N GLU A 238 -6.57 -14.01 31.15
CA GLU A 238 -5.68 -12.84 31.31
C GLU A 238 -5.95 -11.74 30.29
N HIS A 239 -6.41 -12.10 29.09
CA HIS A 239 -6.61 -11.15 27.99
C HIS A 239 -7.96 -11.34 27.29
N THR A 240 -8.57 -10.21 26.95
CA THR A 240 -9.80 -10.15 26.16
C THR A 240 -9.52 -9.38 24.87
N LEU A 241 -9.69 -10.03 23.72
CA LEU A 241 -9.57 -9.39 22.42
C LEU A 241 -10.95 -8.94 21.94
N LEU A 242 -11.06 -7.68 21.52
CA LEU A 242 -12.28 -7.11 20.96
C LEU A 242 -12.11 -6.94 19.46
N PHE A 243 -12.79 -7.77 18.69
CA PHE A 243 -12.85 -7.70 17.24
C PHE A 243 -14.13 -7.00 16.78
N TYR A 244 -14.05 -6.36 15.63
CA TYR A 244 -15.15 -5.62 15.03
C TYR A 244 -15.23 -5.92 13.55
N LYS A 245 -16.44 -6.18 13.05
CA LYS A 245 -16.72 -6.35 11.62
C LYS A 245 -17.67 -5.27 11.13
N SER A 246 -17.33 -4.61 10.02
CA SER A 246 -18.27 -3.72 9.34
C SER A 246 -19.43 -4.50 8.73
N GLU A 247 -20.64 -4.05 9.01
CA GLU A 247 -21.86 -4.57 8.37
C GLU A 247 -21.96 -4.17 6.90
N MET A 248 -21.30 -3.06 6.52
CA MET A 248 -21.34 -2.51 5.16
C MET A 248 -20.26 -3.13 4.27
N SER A 249 -19.00 -3.11 4.70
CA SER A 249 -17.87 -3.54 3.87
C SER A 249 -17.38 -4.95 4.16
N GLY A 250 -17.77 -5.51 5.32
CA GLY A 250 -17.23 -6.79 5.80
C GLY A 250 -15.79 -6.71 6.32
N ARG A 251 -15.16 -5.52 6.35
CA ARG A 251 -13.81 -5.31 6.90
C ARG A 251 -13.75 -5.58 8.39
N TRP A 252 -12.56 -5.97 8.84
CA TRP A 252 -12.30 -6.30 10.23
C TRP A 252 -11.31 -5.34 10.89
N TRP A 253 -11.51 -5.13 12.18
CA TRP A 253 -10.61 -4.44 13.09
C TRP A 253 -10.50 -5.18 14.41
N VAL A 254 -9.41 -4.95 15.13
CA VAL A 254 -9.21 -5.35 16.52
C VAL A 254 -8.85 -4.11 17.33
N ASP A 255 -9.34 -3.98 18.56
CA ASP A 255 -8.88 -2.93 19.46
C ASP A 255 -7.46 -3.22 19.93
N ASN A 256 -6.59 -2.21 19.88
CA ASN A 256 -5.30 -2.24 20.56
C ASN A 256 -5.47 -1.98 22.07
N LYS A 257 -4.35 -1.96 22.81
CA LYS A 257 -4.34 -1.67 24.26
C LYS A 257 -4.97 -0.33 24.65
N ASP A 258 -5.00 0.63 23.74
CA ASP A 258 -5.57 1.97 23.94
C ASP A 258 -7.02 2.10 23.44
N GLY A 259 -7.64 1.01 22.97
CA GLY A 259 -8.98 1.02 22.39
C GLY A 259 -9.07 1.58 20.97
N VAL A 260 -7.94 1.74 20.29
CA VAL A 260 -7.87 2.17 18.88
C VAL A 260 -8.08 0.96 17.98
N LYS A 261 -8.97 1.10 17.00
CA LYS A 261 -9.32 0.06 16.02
C LYS A 261 -8.22 -0.09 14.98
N VAL A 262 -7.48 -1.18 15.05
CA VAL A 262 -6.41 -1.53 14.11
C VAL A 262 -6.95 -2.49 13.05
N PRO A 263 -6.72 -2.23 11.74
CA PRO A 263 -7.08 -3.13 10.66
C PRO A 263 -6.58 -4.56 10.89
N CYS A 264 -7.46 -5.55 10.74
CA CYS A 264 -7.08 -6.96 10.75
C CYS A 264 -7.89 -7.73 9.70
N SER A 265 -7.57 -9.01 9.53
CA SER A 265 -8.32 -9.94 8.69
C SER A 265 -9.33 -10.74 9.52
N TYR A 266 -10.26 -11.42 8.84
CA TYR A 266 -11.08 -12.45 9.46
C TYR A 266 -10.23 -13.63 9.97
N MET A 267 -9.11 -13.91 9.32
CA MET A 267 -8.21 -14.99 9.72
C MET A 267 -7.57 -14.69 11.08
N ASP A 268 -7.22 -13.43 11.36
CA ASP A 268 -6.69 -13.02 12.67
C ASP A 268 -7.70 -13.29 13.79
N TYR A 269 -8.98 -12.98 13.56
CA TYR A 269 -10.06 -13.33 14.47
C TYR A 269 -10.15 -14.85 14.67
N ARG A 270 -10.19 -15.61 13.58
CA ARG A 270 -10.32 -17.07 13.61
C ARG A 270 -9.19 -17.75 14.38
N LYS A 271 -7.95 -17.38 14.10
CA LYS A 271 -6.78 -17.93 14.79
C LYS A 271 -6.74 -17.52 16.26
N SER A 272 -7.15 -16.28 16.57
CA SER A 272 -7.26 -15.82 17.96
C SER A 272 -8.27 -16.64 18.77
N CYS A 273 -9.37 -17.12 18.17
CA CYS A 273 -10.30 -18.05 18.84
C CYS A 273 -9.66 -19.41 19.17
N GLU A 274 -8.57 -19.76 18.50
CA GLU A 274 -7.82 -21.01 18.69
C GLU A 274 -6.54 -20.79 19.52
N GLU A 275 -6.31 -19.56 20.00
CA GLU A 275 -5.08 -19.10 20.67
C GLU A 275 -3.80 -19.17 19.83
N ASP A 276 -3.94 -19.17 18.50
CA ASP A 276 -2.84 -19.01 17.54
C ASP A 276 -2.73 -17.53 17.13
N TYR A 277 -2.14 -16.70 17.99
CA TYR A 277 -2.09 -15.26 17.74
C TYR A 277 -1.12 -14.92 16.60
N SER A 278 -1.60 -14.14 15.62
CA SER A 278 -0.72 -13.58 14.58
C SER A 278 0.21 -12.51 15.17
N GLU A 279 1.31 -12.22 14.48
CA GLU A 279 2.25 -11.15 14.85
C GLU A 279 1.54 -9.80 15.04
N LEU A 280 0.52 -9.51 14.22
CA LEU A 280 -0.30 -8.31 14.37
C LEU A 280 -1.00 -8.27 15.73
N ILE A 281 -1.60 -9.38 16.15
CA ILE A 281 -2.31 -9.48 17.44
C ILE A 281 -1.32 -9.39 18.60
N ILE A 282 -0.20 -10.11 18.50
CA ILE A 282 0.87 -10.07 19.49
C ILE A 282 1.34 -8.63 19.68
N ARG A 283 1.71 -7.92 18.61
CA ARG A 283 2.21 -6.55 18.68
C ARG A 283 1.16 -5.55 19.17
N THR A 284 -0.08 -5.69 18.73
CA THR A 284 -1.10 -4.64 18.86
C THR A 284 -1.88 -4.76 20.18
N VAL A 285 -2.08 -5.98 20.66
CA VAL A 285 -2.95 -6.25 21.82
C VAL A 285 -2.17 -6.83 23.00
N LEU A 286 -1.18 -7.68 22.77
CA LEU A 286 -0.52 -8.45 23.83
C LEU A 286 0.83 -7.84 24.28
N GLY A 287 1.64 -7.36 23.34
CA GLY A 287 2.97 -6.75 23.52
C GLY A 287 2.89 -5.33 24.04
#